data_AF-A0A179GLN7-F1
#
_entry.id   AF-A0A179GLN7-F1
#
_cell.length_a   1.000
_cell.length_b   1.000
_cell.length_c   1.000
_cell.angle_alpha   90.00
_cell.angle_beta   90.00
_cell.angle_gamma   90.00
#
_symmetry.space_group_name_H-M   'P 1'
#
loop_
_entity.id
_entity.type
_entity.pdbx_description
1 polymer ?
#
loop_
_entity_poly.entity_id
_entity_poly.type
_entity_poly.pdbx_seq_one_letter_code
_entity_poly.pdbx_strand_id
1 'polypeptide(L)'
;MASAPSEGSRSAGAPPTRRVSSSTPGSGSSAPIDPILRNTLRYTVSAREYATLHKYILSRSRLLRRNAPSPGAVDKALSAAPSSGSTVSKKKVGGSDDYNARAVRHALRVFAATWVGMKGWEAISRRMSDKDSSASGKKQPFYKSPSLRLSLSLSTILLLYRFLFRFLSRLRAHLMDPQAEPFRRRNPRTAASLTSPYAPAVGASLAGLALGVYPSQQLRVSITIYMMFRALEFGWNMCEGEGLVWGTKNGKKRERPWWFGSWLLQPLAFGQLLHSCVFDRDCFPEAYGNFIFKNSTAYLHGRPQDWPINLGWPKARDIVDNLAQMARLNWPAYISPTMFPKKEVLPPSLKGVAPLSSQAHPLITSLSCATLHPSDPSCLRTYLTFWLNSFPPLARFFLVIYSALTIVPRFKSLYHFPATTIQRILSRALRMSTFVTGSISTAWASICFFQAYLPRHVLATQRFFLGGFFAGLWAWVERRHGRGVFLYSARASVDSLWKVGVKRRWWKAMKGGDVWVFVLALMVTSVVYERDAQAIREGEWRKGMSWVRGEGWRDWAAADESDADDEGGEGAKED
;
A
#
# COMPACT_ATOMS: atom_id res chain seq x y z
N MET A 1 -4.20 113.84 0.84
CA MET A 1 -4.21 114.02 2.31
C MET A 1 -4.22 112.63 2.93
N ALA A 2 -3.14 112.31 3.66
CA ALA A 2 -2.86 111.13 4.53
C ALA A 2 -2.91 109.71 3.91
N SER A 3 -2.00 108.76 4.20
CA SER A 3 -0.61 108.68 4.67
C SER A 3 -0.20 107.20 4.55
N ALA A 4 1.09 106.93 4.30
CA ALA A 4 1.73 105.60 4.18
C ALA A 4 1.70 104.78 5.51
N PRO A 5 2.17 103.51 5.56
CA PRO A 5 3.60 103.12 5.48
C PRO A 5 3.83 101.72 4.83
N SER A 6 5.01 101.10 4.67
CA SER A 6 6.43 101.46 4.50
C SER A 6 7.18 100.15 4.21
N GLU A 7 8.05 100.13 3.22
CA GLU A 7 8.99 99.04 2.89
C GLU A 7 10.10 98.88 3.95
N GLY A 8 10.64 97.66 4.06
CA GLY A 8 11.84 97.36 4.84
C GLY A 8 12.71 96.33 4.12
N SER A 9 13.83 96.79 3.55
CA SER A 9 14.86 96.01 2.87
C SER A 9 16.10 95.76 3.74
N ARG A 10 16.72 94.57 3.62
CA ARG A 10 18.17 94.18 3.54
C ARG A 10 19.21 95.09 4.24
N SER A 11 20.33 94.70 4.86
CA SER A 11 21.25 93.54 4.91
C SER A 11 22.23 93.81 6.10
N ALA A 12 23.03 92.91 6.66
CA ALA A 12 24.33 92.45 6.14
C ALA A 12 25.07 91.60 7.21
N GLY A 13 25.99 90.72 6.78
CA GLY A 13 27.07 90.17 7.62
C GLY A 13 27.45 88.70 7.34
N ALA A 14 28.58 88.49 6.66
CA ALA A 14 29.29 87.19 6.52
C ALA A 14 30.65 87.28 7.28
N PRO A 15 31.56 86.27 7.37
CA PRO A 15 31.58 84.82 7.01
C PRO A 15 32.25 83.96 8.16
N PRO A 16 32.99 82.81 7.98
CA PRO A 16 33.01 81.70 7.00
C PRO A 16 32.96 80.26 7.62
N THR A 17 32.98 79.24 6.74
CA THR A 17 33.61 77.88 6.84
C THR A 17 32.72 76.63 6.76
N ARG A 18 32.72 76.06 5.54
CA ARG A 18 32.97 74.65 5.16
C ARG A 18 32.55 73.54 6.15
N ARG A 19 31.49 72.82 5.82
CA ARG A 19 31.42 71.36 6.09
C ARG A 19 30.63 70.63 4.99
N VAL A 20 31.33 69.63 4.46
CA VAL A 20 30.91 68.61 3.50
C VAL A 20 29.67 67.88 4.04
N SER A 21 28.60 67.81 3.26
CA SER A 21 27.53 66.84 3.47
C SER A 21 27.50 65.86 2.29
N SER A 22 27.99 64.67 2.62
CA SER A 22 27.99 63.45 1.84
C SER A 22 26.61 63.06 1.34
N SER A 23 26.55 62.68 0.07
CA SER A 23 25.50 61.90 -0.55
C SER A 23 25.09 60.71 0.33
N THR A 24 23.83 60.71 0.77
CA THR A 24 23.21 59.50 1.33
C THR A 24 22.62 58.71 0.15
N PRO A 25 22.98 57.43 -0.05
CA PRO A 25 22.46 56.66 -1.15
C PRO A 25 20.99 56.32 -0.91
N GLY A 26 20.14 56.69 -1.86
CA GLY A 26 18.74 56.24 -1.90
C GLY A 26 18.69 54.73 -1.79
N SER A 27 17.91 54.24 -0.82
CA SER A 27 17.56 52.83 -0.72
C SER A 27 16.87 52.44 -2.01
N GLY A 28 17.56 51.63 -2.82
CA GLY A 28 17.01 51.10 -4.06
C GLY A 28 15.70 50.39 -3.76
N SER A 29 14.60 51.01 -4.19
CA SER A 29 13.33 50.32 -4.33
C SER A 29 13.57 49.20 -5.34
N SER A 30 13.68 47.97 -4.84
CA SER A 30 13.69 46.79 -5.70
C SER A 30 12.48 46.89 -6.63
N ALA A 31 12.70 46.84 -7.94
CA ALA A 31 11.66 46.90 -8.94
C ALA A 31 10.47 45.98 -8.54
N PRO A 32 9.22 46.44 -8.67
CA PRO A 32 8.06 45.63 -8.33
C PRO A 32 8.13 44.33 -9.13
N ILE A 33 8.14 43.21 -8.42
CA ILE A 33 8.13 41.88 -9.04
C ILE A 33 6.86 41.80 -9.89
N ASP A 34 7.02 41.44 -11.16
CA ASP A 34 5.91 41.20 -12.10
C ASP A 34 4.82 40.33 -11.41
N PRO A 35 3.54 40.74 -11.41
CA PRO A 35 2.45 39.98 -10.79
C PRO A 35 2.38 38.52 -11.27
N ILE A 36 2.73 38.24 -12.53
CA ILE A 36 2.77 36.87 -13.07
C ILE A 36 3.91 36.09 -12.44
N LEU A 37 5.11 36.67 -12.36
CA LEU A 37 6.27 36.08 -11.71
C LEU A 37 6.02 35.85 -10.21
N ARG A 38 5.34 36.79 -9.56
CA ARG A 38 4.95 36.69 -8.15
C ARG A 38 3.99 35.54 -7.90
N ASN A 39 2.95 35.42 -8.72
CA ASN A 39 1.98 34.32 -8.59
C ASN A 39 2.61 32.97 -8.91
N THR A 40 3.42 32.88 -9.97
CA THR A 40 4.13 31.64 -10.30
C THR A 40 5.08 31.23 -9.19
N LEU A 41 5.89 32.12 -8.63
CA LEU A 41 6.75 31.82 -7.48
C LEU A 41 5.93 31.38 -6.26
N ARG A 42 4.79 32.02 -5.98
CA ARG A 42 3.89 31.67 -4.86
C ARG A 42 3.40 30.22 -4.93
N TYR A 43 3.03 29.76 -6.12
CA TYR A 43 2.45 28.42 -6.30
C TYR A 43 3.49 27.32 -6.60
N THR A 44 4.72 27.68 -6.97
CA THR A 44 5.74 26.69 -7.38
C THR A 44 6.85 26.48 -6.33
N VAL A 45 7.31 27.53 -5.64
CA VAL A 45 8.51 27.47 -4.78
C VAL A 45 8.25 28.09 -3.40
N SER A 46 8.79 27.52 -2.33
CA SER A 46 8.77 28.16 -1.00
C SER A 46 9.88 29.19 -0.84
N ALA A 47 9.70 30.17 0.06
CA ALA A 47 10.72 31.20 0.33
C ALA A 47 12.10 30.60 0.66
N ARG A 48 12.14 29.50 1.44
CA ARG A 48 13.35 28.78 1.80
C ARG A 48 14.01 28.10 0.58
N GLU A 49 13.21 27.43 -0.24
CA GLU A 49 13.69 26.77 -1.46
C GLU A 49 14.20 27.79 -2.48
N TYR A 50 13.51 28.92 -2.61
CA TYR A 50 13.95 30.02 -3.46
C TYR A 50 15.28 30.59 -2.98
N ALA A 51 15.46 30.78 -1.66
CA ALA A 51 16.74 31.23 -1.10
C ALA A 51 17.88 30.24 -1.41
N THR A 52 17.63 28.92 -1.33
CA THR A 52 18.64 27.91 -1.70
C THR A 52 18.91 27.84 -3.19
N LEU A 53 17.88 27.93 -4.03
CA LEU A 53 18.02 27.98 -5.49
C LEU A 53 18.76 29.24 -5.91
N HIS A 54 18.47 30.38 -5.29
CA HIS A 54 19.17 31.63 -5.52
C HIS A 54 20.66 31.49 -5.15
N LYS A 55 21.01 30.87 -4.01
CA LYS A 55 22.41 30.57 -3.66
C LYS A 55 23.10 29.66 -4.70
N TYR A 56 22.38 28.67 -5.22
CA TYR A 56 22.91 27.74 -6.23
C TYR A 56 23.03 28.37 -7.64
N ILE A 57 22.09 29.23 -8.02
CA ILE A 57 22.12 29.97 -9.29
C ILE A 57 23.26 31.01 -9.26
N LEU A 58 23.46 31.66 -8.11
CA LEU A 58 24.58 32.58 -7.87
C LEU A 58 25.94 31.90 -8.03
N SER A 59 26.07 30.61 -7.67
CA SER A 59 27.34 29.89 -7.80
C SER A 59 27.65 29.42 -9.22
N ARG A 60 26.62 29.27 -10.08
CA ARG A 60 26.80 28.76 -11.45
C ARG A 60 26.74 29.80 -12.56
N SER A 61 26.13 30.97 -12.35
CA SER A 61 25.91 31.90 -13.47
C SER A 61 25.80 33.37 -13.05
N ARG A 62 26.59 34.23 -13.69
CA ARG A 62 26.58 35.69 -13.48
C ARG A 62 25.43 36.39 -14.22
N LEU A 63 24.90 35.80 -15.29
CA LEU A 63 23.83 36.39 -16.12
C LEU A 63 22.46 36.31 -15.44
N LEU A 64 22.13 35.16 -14.81
CA LEU A 64 20.87 34.99 -14.07
C LEU A 64 20.82 35.82 -12.76
N ARG A 65 22.00 36.18 -12.21
CA ARG A 65 22.12 37.05 -11.04
C ARG A 65 21.53 38.45 -11.27
N ARG A 66 21.57 38.97 -12.50
CA ARG A 66 21.10 40.33 -12.81
C ARG A 66 19.57 40.43 -12.89
N ASN A 67 18.89 39.32 -13.19
CA ASN A 67 17.46 39.30 -13.47
C ASN A 67 16.63 38.54 -12.40
N ALA A 68 17.28 37.83 -11.47
CA ALA A 68 16.58 37.12 -10.40
C ALA A 68 16.23 38.05 -9.22
N PRO A 69 14.97 38.06 -8.75
CA PRO A 69 14.58 38.87 -7.58
C PRO A 69 15.27 38.38 -6.30
N SER A 70 15.58 39.31 -5.39
CA SER A 70 16.30 38.98 -4.16
C SER A 70 15.45 38.09 -3.22
N PRO A 71 16.06 37.19 -2.43
CA PRO A 71 15.31 36.30 -1.52
C PRO A 71 14.43 37.06 -0.52
N GLY A 72 14.89 38.23 -0.03
CA GLY A 72 14.11 39.09 0.86
C GLY A 72 12.92 39.76 0.18
N ALA A 73 13.06 40.17 -1.10
CA ALA A 73 11.96 40.70 -1.88
C ALA A 73 10.89 39.63 -2.17
N VAL A 74 11.32 38.39 -2.46
CA VAL A 74 10.41 37.25 -2.67
C VAL A 74 9.72 36.86 -1.37
N ASP A 75 10.42 36.79 -0.24
CA ASP A 75 9.81 36.48 1.07
C ASP A 75 8.77 37.53 1.48
N LYS A 76 9.08 38.82 1.24
CA LYS A 76 8.13 39.92 1.44
C LYS A 76 6.94 39.82 0.47
N ALA A 77 7.16 39.48 -0.80
CA ALA A 77 6.09 39.32 -1.79
C ALA A 77 5.22 38.08 -1.56
N LEU A 78 5.75 37.03 -0.96
CA LEU A 78 5.01 35.83 -0.53
C LEU A 78 4.18 36.11 0.74
N SER A 79 4.71 36.94 1.64
CA SER A 79 4.06 37.31 2.91
C SER A 79 3.00 38.41 2.75
N ALA A 80 3.17 39.32 1.80
CA ALA A 80 2.30 40.49 1.61
C ALA A 80 1.14 40.22 0.63
N ALA A 81 0.28 39.24 0.87
CA ALA A 81 -1.01 39.22 0.16
C ALA A 81 -1.78 40.53 0.45
N PRO A 82 -2.54 41.10 -0.50
CA PRO A 82 -3.14 42.42 -0.33
C PRO A 82 -4.31 42.34 0.66
N SER A 83 -4.03 42.46 1.96
CA SER A 83 -5.03 42.95 2.91
C SER A 83 -5.07 44.46 2.74
N SER A 84 -6.17 44.96 2.16
CA SER A 84 -6.64 46.33 2.34
C SER A 84 -6.32 46.82 3.76
N GLY A 85 -5.84 48.07 3.86
CA GLY A 85 -5.22 48.65 5.03
C GLY A 85 -5.99 48.39 6.33
N SER A 86 -5.34 47.70 7.26
CA SER A 86 -5.74 47.65 8.67
C SER A 86 -4.54 47.18 9.47
N THR A 87 -3.87 48.15 10.10
CA THR A 87 -2.84 47.94 11.12
C THR A 87 -3.50 47.49 12.42
N VAL A 88 -3.79 46.19 12.58
CA VAL A 88 -4.07 45.61 13.89
C VAL A 88 -3.48 44.19 13.99
N SER A 89 -2.55 44.07 14.95
CA SER A 89 -2.10 42.88 15.70
C SER A 89 -1.78 41.56 14.96
N LYS A 90 -0.47 41.23 14.96
CA LYS A 90 0.12 39.93 14.63
C LYS A 90 -0.45 38.82 15.55
N LYS A 91 -1.55 38.19 15.15
CA LYS A 91 -1.83 36.77 15.50
C LYS A 91 -1.72 35.95 14.22
N LYS A 92 -0.80 34.99 14.24
CA LYS A 92 -0.26 34.21 13.12
C LYS A 92 -1.29 33.23 12.55
N VAL A 93 -2.37 33.72 11.95
CA VAL A 93 -3.31 32.89 11.18
C VAL A 93 -2.95 33.06 9.70
N GLY A 94 -2.29 32.05 9.13
CA GLY A 94 -1.91 32.04 7.71
C GLY A 94 -3.14 32.25 6.83
N GLY A 95 -3.10 33.29 5.99
CA GLY A 95 -4.21 33.68 5.12
C GLY A 95 -4.68 32.54 4.22
N SER A 96 -5.96 32.59 3.83
CA SER A 96 -6.64 31.59 3.00
C SER A 96 -5.84 31.17 1.76
N ASP A 97 -5.16 32.14 1.14
CA ASP A 97 -4.34 31.93 -0.05
C ASP A 97 -3.01 31.20 0.21
N ASP A 98 -2.43 31.30 1.41
CA ASP A 98 -1.18 30.60 1.72
C ASP A 98 -1.40 29.09 1.86
N TYR A 99 -2.58 28.68 2.36
CA TYR A 99 -2.96 27.27 2.35
C TYR A 99 -3.10 26.75 0.92
N ASN A 100 -3.78 27.48 0.04
CA ASN A 100 -3.96 27.08 -1.35
C ASN A 100 -2.61 26.97 -2.08
N ALA A 101 -1.76 27.98 -1.91
CA ALA A 101 -0.40 27.96 -2.45
C ALA A 101 0.44 26.80 -1.88
N ARG A 102 0.30 26.49 -0.58
CA ARG A 102 0.98 25.36 0.06
C ARG A 102 0.48 24.01 -0.46
N ALA A 103 -0.83 23.86 -0.68
CA ALA A 103 -1.43 22.65 -1.23
C ALA A 103 -0.90 22.36 -2.64
N VAL A 104 -0.88 23.37 -3.52
CA VAL A 104 -0.33 23.26 -4.88
C VAL A 104 1.16 22.92 -4.87
N ARG A 105 1.98 23.60 -4.05
CA ARG A 105 3.41 23.30 -3.91
C ARG A 105 3.67 21.85 -3.50
N HIS A 106 2.91 21.34 -2.52
CA HIS A 106 3.04 19.94 -2.11
C HIS A 106 2.60 18.95 -3.18
N ALA A 107 1.52 19.23 -3.92
CA ALA A 107 1.10 18.42 -5.05
C ALA A 107 2.18 18.37 -6.15
N LEU A 108 2.81 19.50 -6.47
CA LEU A 108 3.93 19.58 -7.41
C LEU A 108 5.16 18.78 -6.93
N ARG A 109 5.48 18.82 -5.62
CA ARG A 109 6.56 18.01 -5.05
C ARG A 109 6.26 16.52 -5.13
N VAL A 110 5.03 16.11 -4.83
CA VAL A 110 4.59 14.71 -4.96
C VAL A 110 4.67 14.27 -6.42
N PHE A 111 4.23 15.10 -7.36
CA PHE A 111 4.38 14.84 -8.78
C PHE A 111 5.84 14.63 -9.18
N ALA A 112 6.74 15.56 -8.83
CA ALA A 112 8.16 15.47 -9.16
C ALA A 112 8.85 14.26 -8.50
N ALA A 113 8.60 14.02 -7.20
CA ALA A 113 9.20 12.92 -6.46
C ALA A 113 8.75 11.55 -6.99
N THR A 114 7.45 11.38 -7.25
CA THR A 114 6.92 10.14 -7.84
C THR A 114 7.42 9.93 -9.26
N TRP A 115 7.56 11.01 -10.04
CA TRP A 115 8.05 10.93 -11.42
C TRP A 115 9.50 10.45 -11.48
N VAL A 116 10.37 11.11 -10.69
CA VAL A 116 11.78 10.75 -10.59
C VAL A 116 11.93 9.34 -10.02
N GLY A 117 11.16 9.00 -8.99
CA GLY A 117 11.14 7.65 -8.42
C GLY A 117 10.77 6.58 -9.44
N MET A 118 9.72 6.79 -10.23
CA MET A 118 9.31 5.86 -11.28
C MET A 118 10.35 5.75 -12.40
N LYS A 119 10.97 6.86 -12.81
CA LYS A 119 12.06 6.84 -13.79
C LYS A 119 13.30 6.13 -13.27
N GLY A 120 13.64 6.33 -11.99
CA GLY A 120 14.71 5.59 -11.31
C GLY A 120 14.41 4.09 -11.27
N TRP A 121 13.18 3.71 -10.94
CA TRP A 121 12.74 2.32 -10.93
C TRP A 121 12.78 1.68 -12.33
N GLU A 122 12.34 2.39 -13.37
CA GLU A 122 12.48 1.96 -14.77
C GLU A 122 13.94 1.73 -15.15
N ALA A 123 14.86 2.60 -14.70
CA ALA A 123 16.28 2.46 -15.00
C ALA A 123 16.92 1.27 -14.26
N ILE A 124 16.57 1.05 -12.99
CA ILE A 124 17.07 -0.07 -12.18
C ILE A 124 16.52 -1.39 -12.71
N SER A 125 15.22 -1.47 -12.98
CA SER A 125 14.59 -2.69 -13.51
C SER A 125 15.16 -3.12 -14.86
N ARG A 126 15.49 -2.16 -15.74
CA ARG A 126 16.20 -2.43 -17.00
C ARG A 126 17.61 -2.97 -16.79
N ARG A 127 18.28 -2.59 -15.69
CA ARG A 127 19.63 -3.05 -15.36
C ARG A 127 19.63 -4.42 -14.65
N MET A 128 18.52 -4.78 -14.00
CA MET A 128 18.37 -6.03 -13.25
C MET A 128 17.70 -7.15 -14.05
N SER A 129 16.91 -6.85 -15.08
CA SER A 129 16.41 -7.89 -15.98
C SER A 129 17.54 -8.36 -16.88
N ASP A 130 17.80 -9.67 -16.89
CA ASP A 130 18.68 -10.28 -17.88
C ASP A 130 18.23 -9.92 -19.31
N LYS A 131 19.23 -9.91 -20.19
CA LYS A 131 19.32 -9.32 -21.54
C LYS A 131 18.22 -9.73 -22.55
N ASP A 132 17.30 -10.60 -22.17
CA ASP A 132 16.29 -11.22 -23.03
C ASP A 132 14.89 -10.57 -22.97
N SER A 133 14.67 -9.59 -22.10
CA SER A 133 13.42 -8.77 -22.11
C SER A 133 13.52 -7.54 -23.02
N SER A 134 14.47 -7.52 -23.95
CA SER A 134 14.65 -6.48 -24.96
C SER A 134 13.70 -6.61 -26.16
N ALA A 135 12.55 -7.26 -25.99
CA ALA A 135 11.47 -7.25 -26.98
C ALA A 135 10.72 -5.91 -26.96
N SER A 136 11.22 -4.96 -27.76
CA SER A 136 10.42 -3.97 -28.52
C SER A 136 9.20 -3.34 -27.80
N GLY A 137 9.46 -2.49 -26.80
CA GLY A 137 8.46 -1.51 -26.37
C GLY A 137 8.47 -0.30 -27.33
N LYS A 138 7.54 -0.23 -28.28
CA LYS A 138 7.31 0.97 -29.13
C LYS A 138 7.39 2.23 -28.26
N LYS A 139 8.22 3.23 -28.66
CA LYS A 139 8.31 4.54 -27.99
C LYS A 139 6.91 5.14 -27.87
N GLN A 140 6.28 4.99 -26.71
CA GLN A 140 4.97 5.58 -26.48
C GLN A 140 5.13 7.09 -26.33
N PRO A 141 4.18 7.90 -26.82
CA PRO A 141 4.23 9.33 -26.65
C PRO A 141 4.21 9.68 -25.16
N PHE A 142 4.88 10.77 -24.79
CA PHE A 142 5.13 11.17 -23.40
C PHE A 142 3.87 11.19 -22.51
N TYR A 143 2.73 11.65 -23.04
CA TYR A 143 1.44 11.72 -22.34
C TYR A 143 0.75 10.35 -22.11
N LYS A 144 1.19 9.30 -22.82
CA LYS A 144 0.75 7.91 -22.58
C LYS A 144 1.67 7.15 -21.64
N SER A 145 2.76 7.77 -21.17
CA SER A 145 3.67 7.09 -20.26
C SER A 145 2.99 6.76 -18.92
N PRO A 146 3.11 5.51 -18.43
CA PRO A 146 2.46 5.08 -17.19
C PRO A 146 3.00 5.86 -15.98
N SER A 147 4.29 6.21 -16.01
CA SER A 147 4.97 7.00 -14.99
C SER A 147 4.39 8.42 -14.89
N LEU A 148 4.09 9.08 -16.01
CA LEU A 148 3.39 10.37 -16.01
C LEU A 148 2.02 10.27 -15.38
N ARG A 149 1.26 9.28 -15.80
CA ARG A 149 -0.13 9.11 -15.35
C ARG A 149 -0.21 8.76 -13.88
N LEU A 150 0.74 7.96 -13.37
CA LEU A 150 0.81 7.65 -11.95
C LEU A 150 1.13 8.91 -11.13
N SER A 151 2.19 9.63 -11.50
CA SER A 151 2.57 10.88 -10.83
C SER A 151 1.47 11.92 -10.87
N LEU A 152 0.83 12.09 -12.03
CA LEU A 152 -0.31 12.97 -12.20
C LEU A 152 -1.46 12.53 -11.28
N SER A 153 -1.85 11.25 -11.32
CA SER A 153 -2.94 10.73 -10.49
C SER A 153 -2.71 10.97 -8.99
N LEU A 154 -1.54 10.65 -8.45
CA LEU A 154 -1.24 10.82 -7.02
C LEU A 154 -1.21 12.29 -6.60
N SER A 155 -0.64 13.15 -7.45
CA SER A 155 -0.59 14.59 -7.20
C SER A 155 -1.99 15.22 -7.24
N THR A 156 -2.84 14.81 -8.20
CA THR A 156 -4.23 15.25 -8.32
C THR A 156 -5.07 14.74 -7.14
N ILE A 157 -4.92 13.49 -6.72
CA ILE A 157 -5.61 12.95 -5.53
C ILE A 157 -5.29 13.82 -4.31
N LEU A 158 -4.01 14.11 -4.04
CA LEU A 158 -3.63 14.92 -2.88
C LEU A 158 -4.17 16.36 -2.95
N LEU A 159 -4.07 16.99 -4.11
CA LEU A 159 -4.56 18.35 -4.32
C LEU A 159 -6.08 18.44 -4.13
N LEU A 160 -6.83 17.56 -4.81
CA LEU A 160 -8.28 17.50 -4.70
C LEU A 160 -8.72 17.15 -3.28
N TYR A 161 -8.06 16.19 -2.63
CA TYR A 161 -8.38 15.80 -1.27
C TYR A 161 -8.29 17.00 -0.32
N ARG A 162 -7.20 17.77 -0.38
CA ARG A 162 -7.01 18.96 0.46
C ARG A 162 -8.03 20.07 0.18
N PHE A 163 -8.31 20.34 -1.10
CA PHE A 163 -9.29 21.36 -1.46
C PHE A 163 -10.71 20.97 -1.06
N LEU A 164 -11.13 19.73 -1.36
CA LEU A 164 -12.44 19.22 -0.99
C LEU A 164 -12.60 19.17 0.54
N PHE A 165 -11.61 18.64 1.26
CA PHE A 165 -11.64 18.57 2.72
C PHE A 165 -11.80 19.96 3.32
N ARG A 166 -10.96 20.93 2.91
CA ARG A 166 -11.05 22.30 3.41
C ARG A 166 -12.36 22.98 3.03
N PHE A 167 -12.80 22.83 1.79
CA PHE A 167 -14.05 23.40 1.31
C PHE A 167 -15.23 22.89 2.13
N LEU A 168 -15.34 21.58 2.33
CA LEU A 168 -16.41 20.96 3.10
C LEU A 168 -16.33 21.29 4.59
N SER A 169 -15.13 21.36 5.18
CA SER A 169 -14.97 21.81 6.57
C SER A 169 -15.42 23.26 6.77
N ARG A 170 -15.11 24.14 5.82
CA ARG A 170 -15.59 25.54 5.83
C ARG A 170 -17.08 25.63 5.58
N LEU A 171 -17.60 24.89 4.60
CA LEU A 171 -19.02 24.83 4.31
C LEU A 171 -19.80 24.37 5.54
N ARG A 172 -19.33 23.33 6.23
CA ARG A 172 -19.90 22.87 7.49
C ARG A 172 -19.90 23.95 8.56
N ALA A 173 -18.79 24.66 8.74
CA ALA A 173 -18.71 25.76 9.71
C ALA A 173 -19.72 26.87 9.39
N HIS A 174 -19.84 27.28 8.12
CA HIS A 174 -20.83 28.28 7.69
C HIS A 174 -22.28 27.78 7.82
N LEU A 175 -22.53 26.49 7.60
CA LEU A 175 -23.87 25.91 7.76
C LEU A 175 -24.27 25.71 9.23
N MET A 176 -23.31 25.67 10.16
CA MET A 176 -23.57 25.66 11.60
C MET A 176 -23.80 27.05 12.19
N ASP A 177 -23.45 28.10 11.45
CA ASP A 177 -23.71 29.49 11.84
C ASP A 177 -25.23 29.71 12.04
N PRO A 178 -25.66 30.44 13.09
CA PRO A 178 -27.05 30.84 13.29
C PRO A 178 -27.68 31.48 12.04
N GLN A 179 -26.91 32.25 11.25
CA GLN A 179 -27.42 32.91 10.04
C GLN A 179 -27.88 31.93 8.95
N ALA A 180 -27.38 30.70 8.95
CA ALA A 180 -27.73 29.67 7.97
C ALA A 180 -28.99 28.85 8.36
N GLU A 181 -29.66 29.18 9.46
CA GLU A 181 -30.87 28.47 9.92
C GLU A 181 -32.00 28.36 8.87
N PRO A 182 -32.31 29.40 8.08
CA PRO A 182 -33.36 29.32 7.05
C PRO A 182 -33.07 28.22 6.00
N PHE A 183 -31.80 28.02 5.66
CA PHE A 183 -31.38 26.95 4.74
C PHE A 183 -31.57 25.56 5.37
N ARG A 184 -31.24 25.40 6.66
CA ARG A 184 -31.41 24.13 7.38
C ARG A 184 -32.87 23.72 7.48
N ARG A 185 -33.76 24.67 7.74
CA ARG A 185 -35.21 24.41 7.80
C ARG A 185 -35.79 24.08 6.42
N ARG A 186 -35.31 24.73 5.36
CA ARG A 186 -35.76 24.47 3.98
C ARG A 186 -35.35 23.09 3.47
N ASN A 187 -34.15 22.61 3.81
CA ASN A 187 -33.62 21.34 3.32
C ASN A 187 -33.05 20.47 4.47
N PRO A 188 -33.90 19.78 5.25
CA PRO A 188 -33.46 19.09 6.46
C PRO A 188 -32.46 17.95 6.18
N ARG A 189 -32.68 17.16 5.11
CA ARG A 189 -31.82 16.01 4.77
C ARG A 189 -30.44 16.43 4.28
N THR A 190 -30.37 17.42 3.39
CA THR A 190 -29.08 17.88 2.85
C THR A 190 -28.30 18.63 3.92
N ALA A 191 -28.96 19.46 4.73
CA ALA A 191 -28.35 20.12 5.87
C ALA A 191 -27.76 19.09 6.84
N ALA A 192 -28.52 18.07 7.26
CA ALA A 192 -28.02 17.01 8.14
C ALA A 192 -26.80 16.27 7.55
N SER A 193 -26.80 16.00 6.24
CA SER A 193 -25.66 15.35 5.59
C SER A 193 -24.40 16.22 5.56
N LEU A 194 -24.54 17.54 5.32
CA LEU A 194 -23.44 18.49 5.22
C LEU A 194 -22.93 18.99 6.59
N THR A 195 -23.79 18.97 7.62
CA THR A 195 -23.42 19.34 8.99
C THR A 195 -22.81 18.18 9.78
N SER A 196 -22.91 16.95 9.27
CA SER A 196 -22.31 15.76 9.87
C SER A 196 -20.79 15.90 10.09
N PRO A 197 -20.25 15.38 11.21
CA PRO A 197 -18.81 15.35 11.46
C PRO A 197 -17.99 14.68 10.36
N TYR A 198 -18.58 13.69 9.70
CA TYR A 198 -17.89 12.90 8.70
C TYR A 198 -18.01 13.47 7.27
N ALA A 199 -18.83 14.51 7.07
CA ALA A 199 -19.07 15.06 5.73
C ALA A 199 -17.78 15.50 5.00
N PRO A 200 -16.83 16.20 5.66
CA PRO A 200 -15.57 16.60 5.01
C PRO A 200 -14.70 15.39 4.65
N ALA A 201 -14.62 14.39 5.52
CA ALA A 201 -13.87 13.16 5.28
C ALA A 201 -14.44 12.38 4.09
N VAL A 202 -15.75 12.15 4.07
CA VAL A 202 -16.43 11.41 2.99
C VAL A 202 -16.31 12.14 1.65
N GLY A 203 -16.56 13.45 1.63
CA GLY A 203 -16.46 14.21 0.38
C GLY A 203 -15.03 14.38 -0.13
N ALA A 204 -14.03 14.47 0.75
CA ALA A 204 -12.63 14.48 0.35
C ALA A 204 -12.19 13.17 -0.30
N SER A 205 -12.75 12.03 0.11
CA SER A 205 -12.44 10.71 -0.48
C SER A 205 -12.84 10.59 -1.96
N LEU A 206 -13.75 11.44 -2.47
CA LEU A 206 -14.04 11.53 -3.91
C LEU A 206 -12.83 11.96 -4.74
N ALA A 207 -11.82 12.58 -4.11
CA ALA A 207 -10.53 12.82 -4.75
C ALA A 207 -9.88 11.52 -5.27
N GLY A 208 -10.22 10.37 -4.68
CA GLY A 208 -9.77 9.05 -5.14
C GLY A 208 -10.20 8.69 -6.56
N LEU A 209 -11.22 9.36 -7.13
CA LEU A 209 -11.61 9.20 -8.53
C LEU A 209 -10.46 9.55 -9.50
N ALA A 210 -9.54 10.43 -9.08
CA ALA A 210 -8.35 10.76 -9.87
C ALA A 210 -7.39 9.58 -10.06
N LEU A 211 -7.54 8.48 -9.31
CA LEU A 211 -6.84 7.21 -9.59
C LEU A 211 -7.22 6.64 -10.98
N GLY A 212 -8.39 7.00 -11.51
CA GLY A 212 -8.82 6.62 -12.86
C GLY A 212 -7.94 7.17 -13.99
N VAL A 213 -7.14 8.22 -13.73
CA VAL A 213 -6.15 8.76 -14.69
C VAL A 213 -5.04 7.74 -14.95
N TYR A 214 -4.69 6.93 -13.95
CA TYR A 214 -3.72 5.86 -14.10
C TYR A 214 -4.37 4.67 -14.83
N PRO A 215 -3.73 4.11 -15.88
CA PRO A 215 -4.29 3.00 -16.64
C PRO A 215 -4.58 1.79 -15.76
N SER A 216 -5.50 0.92 -16.21
CA SER A 216 -5.90 -0.33 -15.54
C SER A 216 -4.81 -1.39 -15.62
N GLN A 217 -3.65 -1.08 -15.02
CA GLN A 217 -2.53 -1.98 -14.85
C GLN A 217 -2.63 -2.69 -13.50
N GLN A 218 -1.90 -3.80 -13.36
CA GLN A 218 -1.87 -4.60 -12.13
C GLN A 218 -1.55 -3.77 -10.88
N LEU A 219 -0.73 -2.72 -11.00
CA LEU A 219 -0.42 -1.83 -9.88
C LEU A 219 -1.65 -1.10 -9.32
N ARG A 220 -2.59 -0.67 -10.18
CA ARG A 220 -3.81 0.03 -9.75
C ARG A 220 -4.69 -0.88 -8.91
N VAL A 221 -4.88 -2.11 -9.37
CA VAL A 221 -5.63 -3.15 -8.67
C VAL A 221 -4.94 -3.52 -7.35
N SER A 222 -3.62 -3.72 -7.37
CA SER A 222 -2.85 -4.04 -6.16
C SER A 222 -2.92 -2.95 -5.09
N ILE A 223 -2.82 -1.67 -5.47
CA ILE A 223 -2.96 -0.53 -4.54
C ILE A 223 -4.39 -0.47 -3.99
N THR A 224 -5.39 -0.69 -4.85
CA THR A 224 -6.80 -0.72 -4.45
C THR A 224 -7.07 -1.82 -3.43
N ILE A 225 -6.64 -3.05 -3.70
CA ILE A 225 -6.79 -4.19 -2.78
C ILE A 225 -6.01 -3.93 -1.49
N TYR A 226 -4.81 -3.36 -1.58
CA TYR A 226 -4.03 -2.97 -0.41
C TYR A 226 -4.81 -1.98 0.47
N MET A 227 -5.30 -0.88 -0.11
CA MET A 227 -6.08 0.14 0.60
C MET A 227 -7.38 -0.42 1.17
N MET A 228 -8.08 -1.29 0.44
CA MET A 228 -9.29 -1.96 0.92
C MET A 228 -9.02 -2.77 2.19
N PHE A 229 -7.95 -3.58 2.20
CA PHE A 229 -7.58 -4.36 3.39
C PHE A 229 -7.17 -3.46 4.57
N ARG A 230 -6.52 -2.33 4.29
CA ARG A 230 -6.18 -1.34 5.32
C ARG A 230 -7.43 -0.67 5.90
N ALA A 231 -8.36 -0.26 5.05
CA ALA A 231 -9.63 0.30 5.45
C ALA A 231 -10.44 -0.69 6.31
N LEU A 232 -10.52 -1.97 5.90
CA LEU A 232 -11.17 -3.03 6.67
C LEU A 232 -10.47 -3.29 8.00
N GLU A 233 -9.13 -3.25 8.03
CA GLU A 233 -8.35 -3.38 9.25
C GLU A 233 -8.64 -2.25 10.25
N PHE A 234 -8.65 -1.01 9.79
CA PHE A 234 -8.94 0.14 10.64
C PHE A 234 -10.39 0.14 11.12
N GLY A 235 -11.34 -0.17 10.23
CA GLY A 235 -12.74 -0.33 10.59
C GLY A 235 -12.94 -1.44 11.62
N TRP A 236 -12.25 -2.59 11.45
CA TRP A 236 -12.28 -3.67 12.43
C TRP A 236 -11.72 -3.22 13.79
N ASN A 237 -10.57 -2.55 13.81
CA ASN A 237 -9.97 -2.07 15.06
C ASN A 237 -10.87 -1.05 15.78
N MET A 238 -11.54 -0.17 15.02
CA MET A 238 -12.51 0.79 15.57
C MET A 238 -13.70 0.05 16.20
N CYS A 239 -14.34 -0.87 15.46
CA CYS A 239 -15.45 -1.67 15.98
C CYS A 239 -15.05 -2.52 17.21
N GLU A 240 -13.83 -3.04 17.21
CA GLU A 240 -13.29 -3.79 18.35
C GLU A 240 -13.01 -2.86 19.56
N GLY A 241 -12.44 -1.68 19.32
CA GLY A 241 -12.17 -0.66 20.33
C GLY A 241 -13.44 -0.13 20.98
N GLU A 242 -14.54 -0.03 20.25
CA GLU A 242 -15.86 0.35 20.78
C GLU A 242 -16.57 -0.79 21.53
N GLY A 243 -16.07 -2.03 21.44
CA GLY A 243 -16.70 -3.19 22.05
C GLY A 243 -17.89 -3.76 21.25
N LEU A 244 -18.11 -3.30 20.01
CA LEU A 244 -19.19 -3.78 19.13
C LEU A 244 -18.99 -5.24 18.70
N VAL A 245 -17.74 -5.71 18.65
CA VAL A 245 -17.41 -7.06 18.16
C VAL A 245 -17.53 -8.12 19.26
N TRP A 246 -16.96 -7.84 20.44
CA TRP A 246 -16.86 -8.83 21.53
C TRP A 246 -17.89 -8.61 22.64
N GLY A 247 -18.62 -7.49 22.58
CA GLY A 247 -19.57 -7.06 23.60
C GLY A 247 -18.90 -6.48 24.85
N THR A 248 -19.76 -5.99 25.73
CA THR A 248 -19.38 -5.47 27.05
C THR A 248 -19.93 -6.38 28.15
N LYS A 249 -19.11 -6.74 29.13
CA LYS A 249 -19.53 -7.48 30.33
C LYS A 249 -19.22 -6.63 31.56
N ASN A 250 -20.24 -6.34 32.37
CA ASN A 250 -20.12 -5.51 33.59
C ASN A 250 -19.47 -4.13 33.33
N GLY A 251 -19.87 -3.46 32.23
CA GLY A 251 -19.29 -2.17 31.84
C GLY A 251 -17.85 -2.24 31.29
N LYS A 252 -17.18 -3.40 31.34
CA LYS A 252 -15.85 -3.61 30.77
C LYS A 252 -15.95 -4.23 29.38
N LYS A 253 -15.17 -3.69 28.44
CA LYS A 253 -15.07 -4.21 27.07
C LYS A 253 -14.43 -5.60 27.13
N ARG A 254 -15.03 -6.58 26.47
CA ARG A 254 -14.50 -7.94 26.44
C ARG A 254 -13.26 -7.98 25.55
N GLU A 255 -12.18 -8.55 26.06
CA GLU A 255 -10.97 -8.75 25.27
C GLU A 255 -11.15 -9.82 24.19
N ARG A 256 -10.38 -9.67 23.12
CA ARG A 256 -10.31 -10.63 22.02
C ARG A 256 -9.93 -12.02 22.55
N PRO A 257 -10.63 -13.10 22.13
CA PRO A 257 -10.23 -14.47 22.45
C PRO A 257 -8.80 -14.78 21.98
N TRP A 258 -8.04 -15.51 22.79
CA TRP A 258 -6.61 -15.81 22.55
C TRP A 258 -6.35 -16.58 21.24
N TRP A 259 -7.34 -17.33 20.74
CA TRP A 259 -7.26 -18.11 19.51
C TRP A 259 -7.66 -17.29 18.27
N PHE A 260 -8.37 -16.17 18.43
CA PHE A 260 -8.83 -15.36 17.31
C PHE A 260 -7.71 -14.43 16.83
N GLY A 261 -7.41 -14.47 15.53
CA GLY A 261 -6.39 -13.60 14.96
C GLY A 261 -6.32 -13.67 13.44
N SER A 262 -5.42 -12.88 12.86
CA SER A 262 -5.23 -12.78 11.41
C SER A 262 -4.82 -14.10 10.74
N TRP A 263 -4.35 -15.08 11.50
CA TRP A 263 -4.04 -16.43 11.01
C TRP A 263 -5.28 -17.16 10.48
N LEU A 264 -6.49 -16.88 11.00
CA LEU A 264 -7.76 -17.47 10.54
C LEU A 264 -8.10 -17.11 9.09
N LEU A 265 -7.46 -16.06 8.54
CA LEU A 265 -7.59 -15.74 7.12
C LEU A 265 -6.88 -16.76 6.23
N GLN A 266 -5.86 -17.47 6.75
CA GLN A 266 -5.05 -18.38 5.93
C GLN A 266 -5.78 -19.62 5.44
N PRO A 267 -6.59 -20.35 6.24
CA PRO A 267 -7.37 -21.47 5.73
C PRO A 267 -8.21 -21.10 4.51
N LEU A 268 -8.96 -19.99 4.57
CA LEU A 268 -9.77 -19.54 3.44
C LEU A 268 -8.91 -19.06 2.27
N ALA A 269 -7.83 -18.33 2.54
CA ALA A 269 -6.93 -17.84 1.50
C ALA A 269 -6.24 -18.98 0.75
N PHE A 270 -5.69 -19.96 1.46
CA PHE A 270 -5.00 -21.09 0.86
C PHE A 270 -5.97 -22.08 0.20
N GLY A 271 -7.18 -22.26 0.75
CA GLY A 271 -8.24 -23.03 0.10
C GLY A 271 -8.55 -22.48 -1.29
N GLN A 272 -8.80 -21.18 -1.38
CA GLN A 272 -9.09 -20.56 -2.67
C GLN A 272 -7.85 -20.49 -3.59
N LEU A 273 -6.68 -20.20 -3.05
CA LEU A 273 -5.44 -20.17 -3.83
C LEU A 273 -5.12 -21.54 -4.43
N LEU A 274 -5.23 -22.64 -3.67
CA LEU A 274 -5.00 -23.99 -4.18
C LEU A 274 -6.05 -24.38 -5.23
N HIS A 275 -7.33 -24.08 -4.97
CA HIS A 275 -8.39 -24.31 -5.96
C HIS A 275 -8.13 -23.54 -7.27
N SER A 276 -7.74 -22.26 -7.18
CA SER A 276 -7.39 -21.46 -8.37
C SER A 276 -6.13 -21.96 -9.07
N CYS A 277 -5.11 -22.42 -8.33
CA CYS A 277 -3.88 -22.99 -8.88
C CYS A 277 -4.16 -24.22 -9.74
N VAL A 278 -5.11 -25.06 -9.34
CA VAL A 278 -5.45 -26.31 -10.02
C VAL A 278 -6.42 -26.09 -11.18
N PHE A 279 -7.51 -25.34 -11.00
CA PHE A 279 -8.54 -25.22 -12.04
C PHE A 279 -8.42 -23.99 -12.92
N ASP A 280 -7.79 -22.92 -12.44
CA ASP A 280 -7.80 -21.59 -13.05
C ASP A 280 -6.41 -20.95 -12.99
N ARG A 281 -5.43 -21.63 -13.61
CA ARG A 281 -4.01 -21.26 -13.63
C ARG A 281 -3.74 -19.77 -13.91
N ASP A 282 -4.46 -19.18 -14.87
CA ASP A 282 -4.25 -17.78 -15.28
C ASP A 282 -4.68 -16.76 -14.21
N CYS A 283 -5.48 -17.20 -13.23
CA CYS A 283 -5.93 -16.36 -12.11
C CYS A 283 -4.99 -16.44 -10.90
N PHE A 284 -4.11 -17.46 -10.85
CA PHE A 284 -3.23 -17.70 -9.73
C PHE A 284 -1.96 -16.82 -9.79
N PRO A 285 -1.48 -16.24 -8.67
CA PRO A 285 -0.31 -15.37 -8.70
C PRO A 285 0.98 -16.12 -9.03
N GLU A 286 1.66 -15.74 -10.11
CA GLU A 286 2.81 -16.47 -10.65
C GLU A 286 4.00 -16.57 -9.67
N ALA A 287 4.30 -15.49 -8.95
CA ALA A 287 5.38 -15.51 -7.95
C ALA A 287 5.13 -16.55 -6.85
N TYR A 288 3.87 -16.74 -6.47
CA TYR A 288 3.44 -17.75 -5.50
C TYR A 288 3.62 -19.15 -6.06
N GLY A 289 3.19 -19.38 -7.31
CA GLY A 289 3.34 -20.67 -7.98
C GLY A 289 4.77 -21.09 -8.21
N ASN A 290 5.62 -20.18 -8.70
CA ASN A 290 7.02 -20.47 -8.94
C ASN A 290 7.75 -20.83 -7.62
N PHE A 291 7.43 -20.14 -6.53
CA PHE A 291 7.96 -20.46 -5.21
C PHE A 291 7.50 -21.83 -4.71
N ILE A 292 6.21 -22.16 -4.82
CA ILE A 292 5.66 -23.43 -4.37
C ILE A 292 6.23 -24.58 -5.20
N PHE A 293 6.17 -24.49 -6.53
CA PHE A 293 6.61 -25.57 -7.42
C PHE A 293 8.10 -25.85 -7.29
N LYS A 294 8.94 -24.82 -7.11
CA LYS A 294 10.38 -24.99 -6.86
C LYS A 294 10.68 -25.77 -5.58
N ASN A 295 9.85 -25.63 -4.56
CA ASN A 295 9.99 -26.32 -3.27
C ASN A 295 9.12 -27.60 -3.19
N SER A 296 8.54 -28.06 -4.31
CA SER A 296 7.60 -29.19 -4.37
C SER A 296 8.18 -30.43 -5.06
N THR A 297 9.50 -30.57 -5.12
CA THR A 297 10.18 -31.59 -5.95
C THR A 297 9.87 -33.04 -5.56
N ALA A 298 9.49 -33.32 -4.31
CA ALA A 298 9.12 -34.68 -3.89
C ALA A 298 7.75 -35.14 -4.43
N TYR A 299 6.90 -34.20 -4.87
CA TYR A 299 5.60 -34.50 -5.47
C TYR A 299 5.56 -34.17 -6.97
N LEU A 300 6.22 -33.07 -7.34
CA LEU A 300 6.34 -32.59 -8.72
C LEU A 300 7.71 -32.98 -9.26
N HIS A 301 7.75 -34.16 -9.86
CA HIS A 301 8.97 -34.77 -10.38
C HIS A 301 9.48 -34.02 -11.61
N GLY A 302 10.72 -33.53 -11.51
CA GLY A 302 11.47 -33.05 -12.67
C GLY A 302 11.83 -34.19 -13.61
N ARG A 303 12.28 -33.84 -14.81
CA ARG A 303 12.73 -34.83 -15.80
C ARG A 303 13.92 -35.63 -15.23
N PRO A 304 13.86 -36.98 -15.19
CA PRO A 304 14.99 -37.82 -14.81
C PRO A 304 16.17 -37.65 -15.76
N GLN A 305 17.40 -37.83 -15.27
CA GLN A 305 18.62 -37.71 -16.08
C GLN A 305 18.68 -38.76 -17.20
N ASP A 306 18.20 -39.97 -16.92
CA ASP A 306 18.24 -41.11 -17.86
C ASP A 306 17.07 -41.14 -18.85
N TRP A 307 16.25 -40.08 -18.90
CA TRP A 307 15.05 -40.06 -19.75
C TRP A 307 15.40 -39.71 -21.20
N PRO A 308 14.94 -40.51 -22.20
CA PRO A 308 15.25 -40.28 -23.62
C PRO A 308 14.88 -38.88 -24.08
N ILE A 309 15.75 -38.24 -24.86
CA ILE A 309 15.56 -36.88 -25.39
C ILE A 309 14.31 -36.77 -26.28
N ASN A 310 13.98 -37.86 -26.97
CA ASN A 310 12.87 -37.91 -27.91
C ASN A 310 11.49 -38.04 -27.22
N LEU A 311 11.45 -38.38 -25.92
CA LEU A 311 10.19 -38.48 -25.18
C LEU A 311 9.96 -37.24 -24.31
N GLY A 312 8.77 -36.64 -24.44
CA GLY A 312 8.34 -35.52 -23.61
C GLY A 312 8.20 -35.91 -22.13
N TRP A 313 8.57 -35.00 -21.23
CA TRP A 313 8.31 -35.11 -19.80
C TRP A 313 7.34 -34.01 -19.35
N PRO A 314 6.31 -34.32 -18.55
CA PRO A 314 5.34 -33.32 -18.10
C PRO A 314 6.00 -32.28 -17.21
N LYS A 315 5.72 -30.99 -17.44
CA LYS A 315 6.17 -29.93 -16.54
C LYS A 315 5.32 -29.95 -15.27
N ALA A 316 5.83 -29.36 -14.19
CA ALA A 316 5.12 -29.22 -12.92
C ALA A 316 3.68 -28.66 -13.08
N ARG A 317 3.49 -27.65 -13.94
CA ARG A 317 2.18 -27.06 -14.23
C ARG A 317 1.26 -28.04 -15.00
N ASP A 318 1.82 -28.82 -15.91
CA ASP A 318 1.06 -29.82 -16.68
C ASP A 318 0.57 -30.95 -15.75
N ILE A 319 1.38 -31.36 -14.76
CA ILE A 319 0.96 -32.34 -13.74
C ILE A 319 -0.26 -31.81 -12.98
N VAL A 320 -0.24 -30.54 -12.57
CA VAL A 320 -1.36 -29.88 -11.88
C VAL A 320 -2.61 -29.78 -12.77
N ASP A 321 -2.44 -29.43 -14.05
CA ASP A 321 -3.55 -29.39 -15.01
C ASP A 321 -4.18 -30.78 -15.19
N ASN A 322 -3.38 -31.86 -15.19
CA ASN A 322 -3.88 -33.23 -15.24
C ASN A 322 -4.61 -33.64 -13.94
N LEU A 323 -4.14 -33.21 -12.76
CA LEU A 323 -4.87 -33.41 -11.49
C LEU A 323 -6.25 -32.74 -11.52
N ALA A 324 -6.36 -31.56 -12.13
CA ALA A 324 -7.64 -30.89 -12.34
C ALA A 324 -8.59 -31.73 -13.22
N GLN A 325 -8.06 -32.34 -14.27
CA GLN A 325 -8.84 -33.23 -15.15
C GLN A 325 -9.24 -34.52 -14.44
N MET A 326 -8.37 -35.12 -13.62
CA MET A 326 -8.74 -36.27 -12.79
C MET A 326 -9.91 -35.96 -11.86
N ALA A 327 -9.91 -34.78 -11.23
CA ALA A 327 -11.02 -34.35 -10.39
C ALA A 327 -12.32 -34.13 -11.16
N ARG A 328 -12.25 -33.61 -12.40
CA ARG A 328 -13.44 -33.48 -13.28
C ARG A 328 -13.97 -34.84 -13.75
N LEU A 329 -13.10 -35.83 -13.89
CA LEU A 329 -13.44 -37.21 -14.23
C LEU A 329 -13.82 -38.06 -13.01
N ASN A 330 -14.11 -37.45 -11.86
CA ASN A 330 -14.45 -38.13 -10.60
C ASN A 330 -13.39 -39.16 -10.18
N TRP A 331 -12.11 -38.79 -10.24
CA TRP A 331 -10.97 -39.55 -9.71
C TRP A 331 -10.91 -41.01 -10.22
N PRO A 332 -10.54 -41.23 -11.50
CA PRO A 332 -10.47 -42.56 -12.07
C PRO A 332 -9.51 -43.48 -11.30
N ALA A 333 -9.81 -44.79 -11.32
CA ALA A 333 -8.94 -45.81 -10.74
C ALA A 333 -7.58 -45.81 -11.42
N TYR A 334 -6.51 -46.09 -10.68
CA TYR A 334 -5.25 -46.46 -11.29
C TYR A 334 -5.28 -47.95 -11.65
N ILE A 335 -4.87 -48.25 -12.86
CA ILE A 335 -4.60 -49.61 -13.35
C ILE A 335 -3.12 -49.60 -13.68
N SER A 336 -2.33 -50.53 -13.13
CA SER A 336 -0.89 -50.57 -13.43
C SER A 336 -0.65 -51.05 -14.87
N PRO A 337 0.04 -50.27 -15.73
CA PRO A 337 0.44 -50.75 -17.06
C PRO A 337 1.35 -51.97 -16.99
N THR A 338 2.17 -52.07 -15.94
CA THR A 338 3.10 -53.19 -15.72
C THR A 338 2.36 -54.50 -15.48
N MET A 339 1.25 -54.46 -14.72
CA MET A 339 0.44 -55.65 -14.43
C MET A 339 -0.57 -55.97 -15.54
N PHE A 340 -1.06 -54.94 -16.25
CA PHE A 340 -2.14 -55.08 -17.25
C PHE A 340 -1.80 -54.38 -18.57
N PRO A 341 -0.82 -54.89 -19.35
CA PRO A 341 -0.31 -54.22 -20.55
C PRO A 341 -1.33 -54.11 -21.70
N LYS A 342 -2.35 -54.97 -21.73
CA LYS A 342 -3.37 -55.02 -22.81
C LYS A 342 -4.62 -54.18 -22.54
N LYS A 343 -4.74 -53.57 -21.36
CA LYS A 343 -5.93 -52.80 -20.96
C LYS A 343 -5.69 -51.31 -21.22
N GLU A 344 -6.71 -50.58 -21.65
CA GLU A 344 -6.61 -49.12 -21.72
C GLU A 344 -6.44 -48.55 -20.29
N VAL A 345 -5.28 -47.94 -20.06
CA VAL A 345 -4.83 -47.58 -18.70
C VAL A 345 -5.21 -46.14 -18.32
N LEU A 346 -5.28 -45.24 -19.31
CA LEU A 346 -5.46 -43.81 -19.09
C LEU A 346 -6.49 -43.24 -20.07
N PRO A 347 -7.45 -42.43 -19.59
CA PRO A 347 -8.32 -41.62 -20.44
C PRO A 347 -7.50 -40.73 -21.38
N PRO A 348 -8.00 -40.43 -22.59
CA PRO A 348 -7.27 -39.66 -23.60
C PRO A 348 -6.84 -38.27 -23.11
N SER A 349 -7.61 -37.65 -22.21
CA SER A 349 -7.30 -36.36 -21.60
C SER A 349 -6.13 -36.38 -20.60
N LEU A 350 -5.69 -37.57 -20.14
CA LEU A 350 -4.65 -37.75 -19.13
C LEU A 350 -3.34 -38.33 -19.69
N LYS A 351 -3.22 -38.42 -21.03
CA LYS A 351 -2.00 -38.91 -21.70
C LYS A 351 -0.74 -38.10 -21.36
N GLY A 352 -0.89 -36.84 -20.96
CA GLY A 352 0.25 -35.98 -20.58
C GLY A 352 1.03 -36.48 -19.35
N VAL A 353 0.37 -37.19 -18.43
CA VAL A 353 1.00 -37.76 -17.23
C VAL A 353 1.34 -39.25 -17.39
N ALA A 354 1.20 -39.80 -18.60
CA ALA A 354 1.51 -41.20 -18.89
C ALA A 354 2.91 -41.62 -18.42
N PRO A 355 4.00 -40.84 -18.64
CA PRO A 355 5.35 -41.22 -18.19
C PRO A 355 5.46 -41.46 -16.68
N LEU A 356 4.70 -40.71 -15.88
CA LEU A 356 4.69 -40.84 -14.41
C LEU A 356 3.89 -42.07 -14.00
N SER A 357 2.65 -42.18 -14.51
CA SER A 357 1.78 -43.30 -14.15
C SER A 357 2.27 -44.64 -14.68
N SER A 358 3.04 -44.68 -15.78
CA SER A 358 3.57 -45.94 -16.32
C SER A 358 4.71 -46.52 -15.50
N GLN A 359 5.43 -45.67 -14.78
CA GLN A 359 6.51 -46.07 -13.88
C GLN A 359 6.02 -46.28 -12.44
N ALA A 360 4.72 -46.07 -12.18
CA ALA A 360 4.19 -46.09 -10.85
C ALA A 360 4.08 -47.51 -10.29
N HIS A 361 4.47 -47.66 -9.02
CA HIS A 361 4.49 -48.94 -8.31
C HIS A 361 3.10 -49.62 -8.34
N PRO A 362 3.00 -50.94 -8.62
CA PRO A 362 1.72 -51.63 -8.82
C PRO A 362 0.81 -51.67 -7.59
N LEU A 363 1.38 -51.48 -6.38
CA LEU A 363 0.62 -51.39 -5.13
C LEU A 363 -0.16 -50.08 -4.95
N ILE A 364 0.10 -49.07 -5.78
CA ILE A 364 -0.67 -47.83 -5.76
C ILE A 364 -2.08 -48.12 -6.30
N THR A 365 -3.12 -47.54 -5.69
CA THR A 365 -4.52 -47.79 -6.06
C THR A 365 -5.21 -46.59 -6.73
N SER A 366 -4.70 -45.38 -6.48
CA SER A 366 -5.29 -44.14 -7.00
C SER A 366 -4.38 -43.49 -8.05
N LEU A 367 -5.00 -42.94 -9.10
CA LEU A 367 -4.25 -42.35 -10.21
C LEU A 367 -3.48 -41.10 -9.79
N SER A 368 -4.03 -40.32 -8.85
CA SER A 368 -3.34 -39.14 -8.33
C SER A 368 -2.07 -39.52 -7.55
N CYS A 369 -2.10 -40.58 -6.75
CA CYS A 369 -0.90 -41.09 -6.07
C CYS A 369 0.14 -41.58 -7.09
N ALA A 370 -0.30 -42.29 -8.13
CA ALA A 370 0.58 -42.77 -9.19
C ALA A 370 1.29 -41.61 -9.93
N THR A 371 0.64 -40.46 -10.06
CA THR A 371 1.27 -39.27 -10.65
C THR A 371 2.12 -38.45 -9.68
N LEU A 372 1.76 -38.42 -8.40
CA LEU A 372 2.40 -37.56 -7.40
C LEU A 372 3.58 -38.23 -6.72
N HIS A 373 3.64 -39.55 -6.63
CA HIS A 373 4.76 -40.29 -6.02
C HIS A 373 4.89 -41.69 -6.62
N PRO A 374 5.23 -41.81 -7.93
CA PRO A 374 5.22 -43.08 -8.65
C PRO A 374 6.14 -44.15 -8.02
N SER A 375 7.26 -43.75 -7.43
CA SER A 375 8.26 -44.67 -6.84
C SER A 375 7.85 -45.27 -5.51
N ASP A 376 7.05 -44.55 -4.71
CA ASP A 376 6.74 -44.93 -3.33
C ASP A 376 5.25 -45.29 -3.19
N PRO A 377 4.90 -46.51 -2.73
CA PRO A 377 3.50 -46.87 -2.52
C PRO A 377 2.86 -46.19 -1.30
N SER A 378 3.68 -45.69 -0.36
CA SER A 378 3.19 -45.14 0.91
C SER A 378 3.17 -43.61 0.91
N CYS A 379 1.97 -43.04 1.00
CA CYS A 379 1.78 -41.57 1.01
C CYS A 379 2.48 -40.89 2.20
N LEU A 380 2.49 -41.55 3.37
CA LEU A 380 3.12 -41.03 4.58
C LEU A 380 4.65 -40.93 4.45
N ARG A 381 5.28 -41.92 3.80
CA ARG A 381 6.74 -41.89 3.57
C ARG A 381 7.10 -40.73 2.66
N THR A 382 6.37 -40.54 1.55
CA THR A 382 6.58 -39.38 0.67
C THR A 382 6.39 -38.06 1.42
N TYR A 383 5.38 -37.96 2.28
CA TYR A 383 5.16 -36.77 3.11
C TYR A 383 6.35 -36.49 4.05
N LEU A 384 6.88 -37.51 4.74
CA LEU A 384 8.05 -37.35 5.60
C LEU A 384 9.32 -37.01 4.81
N THR A 385 9.54 -37.67 3.67
CA THR A 385 10.66 -37.37 2.77
C THR A 385 10.59 -35.93 2.26
N PHE A 386 9.39 -35.43 1.95
CA PHE A 386 9.18 -34.03 1.59
C PHE A 386 9.63 -33.10 2.73
N TRP A 387 9.22 -33.39 3.97
CA TRP A 387 9.63 -32.58 5.12
C TRP A 387 11.15 -32.56 5.30
N LEU A 388 11.80 -33.72 5.22
CA LEU A 388 13.25 -33.84 5.37
C LEU A 388 14.02 -33.09 4.27
N ASN A 389 13.52 -33.09 3.03
CA ASN A 389 14.20 -32.47 1.90
C ASN A 389 13.93 -30.96 1.79
N SER A 390 12.68 -30.53 2.05
CA SER A 390 12.25 -29.15 1.83
C SER A 390 12.45 -28.25 3.06
N PHE A 391 12.44 -28.78 4.28
CA PHE A 391 12.58 -27.97 5.49
C PHE A 391 13.97 -27.31 5.62
N PRO A 392 15.11 -28.02 5.48
CA PRO A 392 16.43 -27.41 5.62
C PRO A 392 16.73 -26.24 4.65
N PRO A 393 16.45 -26.33 3.33
CA PRO A 393 16.70 -25.20 2.44
C PRO A 393 15.77 -24.01 2.73
N LEU A 394 14.52 -24.25 3.11
CA LEU A 394 13.59 -23.18 3.53
C LEU A 394 14.04 -22.52 4.83
N ALA A 395 14.55 -23.30 5.80
CA ALA A 395 15.14 -22.78 7.03
C ALA A 395 16.31 -21.85 6.76
N ARG A 396 17.23 -22.25 5.88
CA ARG A 396 18.36 -21.40 5.46
C ARG A 396 17.87 -20.12 4.77
N PHE A 397 16.90 -20.22 3.87
CA PHE A 397 16.32 -19.08 3.16
C PHE A 397 15.71 -18.05 4.12
N PHE A 398 14.85 -18.48 5.05
CA PHE A 398 14.22 -17.57 6.02
C PHE A 398 15.21 -17.04 7.05
N LEU A 399 16.23 -17.81 7.43
CA LEU A 399 17.31 -17.34 8.29
C LEU A 399 18.03 -16.15 7.65
N VAL A 400 18.42 -16.25 6.38
CA VAL A 400 19.08 -15.15 5.65
C VAL A 400 18.18 -13.91 5.60
N ILE A 401 16.91 -14.08 5.24
CA ILE A 401 15.96 -12.96 5.14
C ILE A 401 15.76 -12.27 6.48
N TYR A 402 15.47 -13.02 7.54
CA TYR A 402 15.23 -12.42 8.86
C TYR A 402 16.49 -11.89 9.51
N SER A 403 17.64 -12.48 9.22
CA SER A 403 18.95 -11.93 9.58
C SER A 403 19.14 -10.55 8.95
N ALA A 404 18.98 -10.43 7.62
CA ALA A 404 19.09 -9.14 6.94
C ALA A 404 18.08 -8.09 7.45
N LEU A 405 16.81 -8.46 7.59
CA LEU A 405 15.76 -7.54 8.05
C LEU A 405 15.93 -7.08 9.50
N THR A 406 16.61 -7.85 10.34
CA THR A 406 16.79 -7.52 11.76
C THR A 406 18.13 -6.79 11.99
N ILE A 407 19.20 -7.24 11.32
CA ILE A 407 20.56 -6.73 11.53
C ILE A 407 20.76 -5.37 10.84
N VAL A 408 20.25 -5.19 9.62
CA VAL A 408 20.44 -3.95 8.85
C VAL A 408 19.89 -2.70 9.57
N PRO A 409 18.64 -2.67 10.08
CA PRO A 409 18.11 -1.49 10.75
C PRO A 409 18.54 -1.36 12.22
N ARG A 410 19.01 -2.44 12.87
CA ARG A 410 19.27 -2.47 14.32
C ARG A 410 20.60 -3.11 14.68
N PHE A 411 21.66 -2.76 13.96
CA PHE A 411 23.00 -3.30 14.21
C PHE A 411 23.47 -3.09 15.67
N LYS A 412 23.13 -1.94 16.26
CA LYS A 412 23.41 -1.64 17.69
C LYS A 412 22.74 -2.63 18.65
N SER A 413 21.55 -3.14 18.31
CA SER A 413 20.84 -4.13 19.13
C SER A 413 21.55 -5.48 19.13
N LEU A 414 22.22 -5.84 18.04
CA LEU A 414 23.02 -7.07 17.97
C LEU A 414 24.24 -6.97 18.89
N TYR A 415 24.84 -5.78 18.98
CA TYR A 415 25.98 -5.53 19.86
C TYR A 415 25.61 -5.58 21.34
N HIS A 416 24.53 -4.91 21.75
CA HIS A 416 24.12 -4.87 23.16
C HIS A 416 23.45 -6.16 23.64
N PHE A 417 22.71 -6.86 22.77
CA PHE A 417 21.95 -8.06 23.13
C PHE A 417 22.05 -9.15 22.06
N PRO A 418 23.23 -9.81 21.92
CA PRO A 418 23.46 -10.76 20.85
C PRO A 418 22.60 -12.02 20.98
N ALA A 419 22.54 -12.62 22.17
CA ALA A 419 21.83 -13.89 22.39
C ALA A 419 20.33 -13.78 22.13
N THR A 420 19.67 -12.74 22.63
CA THR A 420 18.22 -12.55 22.44
C THR A 420 17.88 -12.20 20.99
N THR A 421 18.76 -11.47 20.30
CA THR A 421 18.59 -11.14 18.88
C THR A 421 18.72 -12.40 18.01
N ILE A 422 19.73 -13.22 18.25
CA ILE A 422 19.92 -14.50 17.54
C ILE A 422 18.76 -15.44 17.80
N GLN A 423 18.35 -15.63 19.07
CA GLN A 423 17.21 -16.47 19.42
C GLN A 423 15.93 -16.00 18.72
N ARG A 424 15.71 -14.69 18.62
CA ARG A 424 14.56 -14.11 17.92
C ARG A 424 14.60 -14.39 16.42
N ILE A 425 15.75 -14.21 15.78
CA ILE A 425 15.94 -14.50 14.35
C ILE A 425 15.70 -15.98 14.09
N LEU A 426 16.34 -16.87 14.86
CA LEU A 426 16.23 -18.31 14.72
C LEU A 426 14.80 -18.79 14.96
N SER A 427 14.16 -18.35 16.05
CA SER A 427 12.77 -18.70 16.37
C SER A 427 11.82 -18.28 15.25
N ARG A 428 11.99 -17.07 14.69
CA ARG A 428 11.16 -16.58 13.59
C ARG A 428 11.42 -17.34 12.29
N ALA A 429 12.68 -17.61 11.97
CA ALA A 429 13.05 -18.38 10.78
C ALA A 429 12.50 -19.81 10.84
N LEU A 430 12.68 -20.51 11.97
CA LEU A 430 12.16 -21.87 12.16
C LEU A 430 10.63 -21.90 12.08
N ARG A 431 9.92 -21.01 12.78
CA ARG A 431 8.44 -20.97 12.73
C ARG A 431 7.91 -20.70 11.32
N MET A 432 8.52 -19.77 10.59
CA MET A 432 8.13 -19.51 9.20
C MET A 432 8.45 -20.66 8.26
N SER A 433 9.57 -21.35 8.48
CA SER A 433 9.94 -22.53 7.71
C SER A 433 8.97 -23.68 7.96
N THR A 434 8.60 -23.91 9.21
CA THR A 434 7.56 -24.87 9.61
C THR A 434 6.21 -24.50 8.99
N PHE A 435 5.82 -23.23 9.05
CA PHE A 435 4.58 -22.74 8.45
C PHE A 435 4.55 -23.03 6.94
N VAL A 436 5.59 -22.64 6.20
CA VAL A 436 5.63 -22.79 4.74
C VAL A 436 5.75 -24.26 4.33
N THR A 437 6.66 -25.01 4.94
CA THR A 437 6.85 -26.45 4.65
C THR A 437 5.59 -27.24 4.99
N GLY A 438 4.98 -26.97 6.15
CA GLY A 438 3.73 -27.60 6.58
C GLY A 438 2.57 -27.27 5.65
N SER A 439 2.44 -26.00 5.23
CA SER A 439 1.39 -25.60 4.29
C SER A 439 1.54 -26.29 2.93
N ILE A 440 2.74 -26.29 2.34
CA ILE A 440 2.99 -26.91 1.03
C ILE A 440 2.82 -28.43 1.10
N SER A 441 3.41 -29.08 2.10
CA SER A 441 3.29 -30.53 2.28
C SER A 441 1.84 -30.96 2.45
N THR A 442 1.07 -30.24 3.28
CA THR A 442 -0.35 -30.53 3.52
C THR A 442 -1.18 -30.30 2.26
N ALA A 443 -0.89 -29.26 1.48
CA ALA A 443 -1.57 -29.02 0.21
C ALA A 443 -1.46 -30.22 -0.74
N TRP A 444 -0.27 -30.80 -0.89
CA TRP A 444 -0.07 -31.99 -1.74
C TRP A 444 -0.57 -33.28 -1.10
N ALA A 445 -0.22 -33.53 0.17
CA ALA A 445 -0.60 -34.74 0.89
C ALA A 445 -2.12 -34.87 1.07
N SER A 446 -2.84 -33.74 1.16
CA SER A 446 -4.31 -33.73 1.24
C SER A 446 -4.96 -34.38 0.02
N ILE A 447 -4.35 -34.29 -1.17
CA ILE A 447 -4.87 -34.93 -2.38
C ILE A 447 -4.91 -36.45 -2.18
N CYS A 448 -3.81 -37.02 -1.70
CA CYS A 448 -3.69 -38.45 -1.40
C CYS A 448 -4.60 -38.85 -0.23
N PHE A 449 -4.66 -38.04 0.83
CA PHE A 449 -5.53 -38.27 1.99
C PHE A 449 -7.01 -38.37 1.58
N PHE A 450 -7.49 -37.43 0.76
CA PHE A 450 -8.87 -37.48 0.29
C PHE A 450 -9.15 -38.63 -0.66
N GLN A 451 -8.16 -39.16 -1.40
CA GLN A 451 -8.36 -40.38 -2.17
C GLN A 451 -8.49 -41.63 -1.30
N ALA A 452 -7.79 -41.67 -0.16
CA ALA A 452 -7.87 -42.79 0.75
C ALA A 452 -9.17 -42.78 1.57
N TYR A 453 -9.65 -41.60 1.97
CA TYR A 453 -10.78 -41.47 2.90
C TYR A 453 -12.13 -41.18 2.25
N LEU A 454 -12.17 -40.44 1.12
CA LEU A 454 -13.43 -40.04 0.49
C LEU A 454 -13.74 -40.87 -0.77
N PRO A 455 -14.98 -41.37 -0.93
CA PRO A 455 -15.41 -42.02 -2.16
C PRO A 455 -15.26 -41.09 -3.38
N ARG A 456 -14.91 -41.64 -4.55
CA ARG A 456 -14.56 -40.91 -5.78
C ARG A 456 -15.47 -39.76 -6.20
N HIS A 457 -16.78 -39.88 -5.98
CA HIS A 457 -17.79 -38.88 -6.34
C HIS A 457 -17.93 -37.75 -5.32
N VAL A 458 -17.56 -37.97 -4.05
CA VAL A 458 -17.75 -36.99 -2.98
C VAL A 458 -16.73 -35.86 -3.14
N LEU A 459 -17.23 -34.63 -3.32
CA LEU A 459 -16.44 -33.40 -3.38
C LEU A 459 -15.32 -33.45 -4.43
N ALA A 460 -15.55 -34.09 -5.58
CA ALA A 460 -14.49 -34.39 -6.55
C ALA A 460 -13.59 -33.19 -6.87
N THR A 461 -14.17 -32.01 -7.13
CA THR A 461 -13.44 -30.76 -7.36
C THR A 461 -13.10 -29.98 -6.09
N GLN A 462 -13.96 -30.04 -5.07
CA GLN A 462 -13.83 -29.25 -3.84
C GLN A 462 -12.75 -29.77 -2.88
N ARG A 463 -12.21 -30.99 -3.11
CA ARG A 463 -11.06 -31.53 -2.37
C ARG A 463 -9.85 -30.59 -2.36
N PHE A 464 -9.60 -29.88 -3.46
CA PHE A 464 -8.48 -28.93 -3.52
C PHE A 464 -8.72 -27.70 -2.64
N PHE A 465 -9.97 -27.25 -2.51
CA PHE A 465 -10.31 -26.17 -1.57
C PHE A 465 -10.09 -26.62 -0.13
N LEU A 466 -10.56 -27.82 0.24
CA LEU A 466 -10.36 -28.38 1.57
C LEU A 466 -8.87 -28.64 1.86
N GLY A 467 -8.11 -29.11 0.89
CA GLY A 467 -6.68 -29.33 1.00
C GLY A 467 -5.92 -28.03 1.31
N GLY A 468 -6.26 -26.96 0.61
CA GLY A 468 -5.72 -25.63 0.88
C GLY A 468 -6.20 -25.08 2.23
N PHE A 469 -7.42 -25.38 2.64
CA PHE A 469 -7.94 -25.01 3.96
C PHE A 469 -7.11 -25.62 5.09
N PHE A 470 -6.85 -26.94 5.03
CA PHE A 470 -5.98 -27.62 6.00
C PHE A 470 -4.54 -27.12 5.93
N ALA A 471 -4.02 -26.85 4.74
CA ALA A 471 -2.71 -26.21 4.58
C ALA A 471 -2.65 -24.86 5.31
N GLY A 472 -3.70 -24.05 5.25
CA GLY A 472 -3.75 -22.76 5.92
C GLY A 472 -3.80 -22.83 7.46
N LEU A 473 -4.15 -23.97 8.05
CA LEU A 473 -4.13 -24.14 9.52
C LEU A 473 -2.72 -24.07 10.11
N TRP A 474 -1.69 -24.37 9.32
CA TRP A 474 -0.29 -24.19 9.72
C TRP A 474 0.05 -22.75 10.10
N ALA A 475 -0.75 -21.77 9.68
CA ALA A 475 -0.63 -20.37 10.09
C ALA A 475 -0.70 -20.18 11.61
N TRP A 476 -1.29 -21.14 12.32
CA TRP A 476 -1.28 -21.19 13.78
C TRP A 476 0.13 -21.10 14.39
N VAL A 477 1.13 -21.71 13.74
CA VAL A 477 2.53 -21.72 14.21
C VAL A 477 3.09 -20.29 14.27
N GLU A 478 2.70 -19.44 13.34
CA GLU A 478 3.19 -18.07 13.21
C GLU A 478 2.13 -17.02 13.62
N ARG A 479 1.10 -17.43 14.38
CA ARG A 479 -0.07 -16.59 14.72
C ARG A 479 0.28 -15.24 15.37
N ARG A 480 1.41 -15.16 16.08
CA ARG A 480 1.84 -13.95 16.81
C ARG A 480 2.61 -12.94 15.94
N HIS A 481 3.39 -13.38 14.96
CA HIS A 481 4.33 -12.50 14.22
C HIS A 481 4.14 -12.54 12.69
N GLY A 482 3.23 -13.37 12.18
CA GLY A 482 2.99 -13.60 10.74
C GLY A 482 1.98 -12.66 10.08
N ARG A 483 1.45 -11.66 10.81
CA ARG A 483 0.35 -10.80 10.33
C ARG A 483 0.57 -10.24 8.93
N GLY A 484 1.77 -9.74 8.63
CA GLY A 484 2.10 -9.18 7.32
C GLY A 484 2.00 -10.21 6.20
N VAL A 485 2.50 -11.43 6.43
CA VAL A 485 2.41 -12.55 5.50
C VAL A 485 0.96 -12.97 5.31
N PHE A 486 0.19 -13.04 6.40
CA PHE A 486 -1.21 -13.47 6.32
C PHE A 486 -2.06 -12.50 5.50
N LEU A 487 -1.89 -11.20 5.73
CA LEU A 487 -2.56 -10.17 4.95
C LEU A 487 -2.09 -10.16 3.49
N TYR A 488 -0.83 -10.47 3.22
CA TYR A 488 -0.35 -10.61 1.84
C TYR A 488 -1.03 -11.78 1.12
N SER A 489 -1.06 -12.97 1.72
CA SER A 489 -1.75 -14.14 1.15
C SER A 489 -3.25 -13.90 0.98
N ALA A 490 -3.90 -13.22 1.93
CA ALA A 490 -5.31 -12.89 1.84
C ALA A 490 -5.61 -11.93 0.67
N ARG A 491 -4.77 -10.89 0.47
CA ARG A 491 -4.88 -10.00 -0.69
C ARG A 491 -4.69 -10.75 -2.01
N ALA A 492 -3.70 -11.63 -2.08
CA ALA A 492 -3.44 -12.46 -3.24
C ALA A 492 -4.61 -13.42 -3.53
N SER A 493 -5.23 -13.98 -2.49
CA SER A 493 -6.43 -14.82 -2.61
C SER A 493 -7.63 -14.03 -3.12
N VAL A 494 -7.85 -12.80 -2.65
CA VAL A 494 -8.96 -11.96 -3.12
C VAL A 494 -8.77 -11.55 -4.58
N ASP A 495 -7.55 -11.19 -4.98
CA ASP A 495 -7.21 -10.90 -6.38
C ASP A 495 -7.48 -12.12 -7.28
N SER A 496 -7.04 -13.31 -6.85
CA SER A 496 -7.31 -14.57 -7.56
C SER A 496 -8.81 -14.87 -7.64
N LEU A 497 -9.53 -14.77 -6.52
CA LEU A 497 -10.98 -14.99 -6.46
C LEU A 497 -11.73 -14.05 -7.40
N TRP A 498 -11.38 -12.77 -7.42
CA TRP A 498 -11.96 -11.79 -8.33
C TRP A 498 -11.80 -12.22 -9.80
N LYS A 499 -10.58 -12.58 -10.20
CA LYS A 499 -10.26 -13.05 -11.56
C LYS A 499 -11.01 -14.33 -11.91
N VAL A 500 -11.07 -15.29 -10.99
CA VAL A 500 -11.85 -16.54 -11.18
C VAL A 500 -13.32 -16.23 -11.37
N GLY A 501 -13.92 -15.36 -10.55
CA GLY A 501 -15.33 -15.01 -10.68
C GLY A 501 -15.65 -14.27 -11.98
N VAL A 502 -14.73 -13.45 -12.51
CA VAL A 502 -14.88 -12.85 -13.85
C VAL A 502 -14.82 -13.94 -14.93
N LYS A 503 -13.85 -14.85 -14.86
CA LYS A 503 -13.67 -15.95 -15.83
C LYS A 503 -14.86 -16.90 -15.85
N ARG A 504 -15.39 -17.26 -14.68
CA ARG A 504 -16.56 -18.14 -14.50
C ARG A 504 -17.90 -17.42 -14.61
N ARG A 505 -17.88 -16.12 -14.93
CA ARG A 505 -19.07 -15.27 -15.09
C ARG A 505 -19.97 -15.20 -13.85
N TRP A 506 -19.40 -15.34 -12.65
CA TRP A 506 -20.11 -15.08 -11.37
C TRP A 506 -20.47 -13.61 -11.22
N TRP A 507 -19.61 -12.72 -11.74
CA TRP A 507 -19.84 -11.29 -11.80
C TRP A 507 -19.30 -10.69 -13.10
N LYS A 508 -19.90 -9.59 -13.54
CA LYS A 508 -19.45 -8.82 -14.70
C LYS A 508 -18.33 -7.87 -14.29
N ALA A 509 -17.22 -7.88 -15.03
CA ALA A 509 -16.13 -6.95 -14.81
C ALA A 509 -16.58 -5.51 -15.12
N MET A 510 -16.75 -4.69 -14.08
CA MET A 510 -17.08 -3.27 -14.25
C MET A 510 -15.84 -2.48 -14.63
N LYS A 511 -15.94 -1.68 -15.72
CA LYS A 511 -14.86 -0.76 -16.12
C LYS A 511 -14.66 0.27 -15.00
N GLY A 512 -13.47 0.30 -14.42
CA GLY A 512 -13.14 1.24 -13.33
C GLY A 512 -13.74 0.90 -11.96
N GLY A 513 -14.23 -0.33 -11.76
CA GLY A 513 -14.75 -0.75 -10.44
C GLY A 513 -13.68 -0.67 -9.33
N ASP A 514 -12.41 -0.88 -9.69
CA ASP A 514 -11.28 -0.71 -8.77
C ASP A 514 -11.14 0.73 -8.24
N VAL A 515 -11.44 1.74 -9.06
CA VAL A 515 -11.41 3.14 -8.62
C VAL A 515 -12.49 3.41 -7.56
N TRP A 516 -13.69 2.85 -7.74
CA TRP A 516 -14.76 2.98 -6.74
C TRP A 516 -14.43 2.26 -5.43
N VAL A 517 -13.84 1.06 -5.50
CA VAL A 517 -13.37 0.35 -4.30
C VAL A 517 -12.28 1.15 -3.59
N PHE A 518 -11.39 1.81 -4.34
CA PHE A 518 -10.36 2.68 -3.77
C PHE A 518 -10.96 3.92 -3.09
N VAL A 519 -11.94 4.58 -3.71
CA VAL A 519 -12.68 5.71 -3.11
C VAL A 519 -13.37 5.27 -1.82
N LEU A 520 -14.03 4.12 -1.82
CA LEU A 520 -14.68 3.56 -0.62
C LEU A 520 -13.65 3.24 0.47
N ALA A 521 -12.50 2.67 0.12
CA ALA A 521 -11.43 2.39 1.07
C ALA A 521 -10.85 3.67 1.68
N LEU A 522 -10.66 4.71 0.86
CA LEU A 522 -10.27 6.04 1.35
C LEU A 522 -11.35 6.62 2.27
N MET A 523 -12.62 6.51 1.91
CA MET A 523 -13.74 6.98 2.73
C MET A 523 -13.75 6.32 4.10
N VAL A 524 -13.70 5.00 4.17
CA VAL A 524 -13.68 4.26 5.44
C VAL A 524 -12.46 4.66 6.26
N THR A 525 -11.27 4.74 5.65
CA THR A 525 -10.05 5.16 6.36
C THR A 525 -10.17 6.58 6.92
N SER A 526 -10.69 7.51 6.13
CA SER A 526 -10.86 8.91 6.54
C SER A 526 -11.92 9.06 7.64
N VAL A 527 -13.03 8.32 7.58
CA VAL A 527 -14.08 8.29 8.60
C VAL A 527 -13.57 7.70 9.91
N VAL A 528 -12.84 6.58 9.85
CA VAL A 528 -12.22 5.98 11.04
C VAL A 528 -11.26 6.98 11.68
N TYR A 529 -10.42 7.66 10.90
CA TYR A 529 -9.50 8.68 11.44
C TYR A 529 -10.24 9.87 12.08
N GLU A 530 -11.38 10.33 11.55
CA GLU A 530 -12.18 11.39 12.21
C GLU A 530 -12.85 10.92 13.50
N ARG A 531 -13.26 9.65 13.57
CA ARG A 531 -14.01 9.12 14.70
C ARG A 531 -13.09 8.72 15.84
N ASP A 532 -12.07 7.94 15.52
CA ASP A 532 -11.06 7.45 16.45
C ASP A 532 -9.75 7.23 15.70
N ALA A 533 -8.88 8.24 15.76
CA ALA A 533 -7.57 8.15 15.15
C ALA A 533 -6.67 7.08 15.83
N GLN A 534 -6.96 6.65 17.07
CA GLN A 534 -6.20 5.58 17.75
C GLN A 534 -6.52 4.18 17.21
N ALA A 535 -7.69 3.98 16.60
CA ALA A 535 -8.02 2.73 15.88
C ALA A 535 -6.97 2.39 14.79
N ILE A 536 -6.29 3.42 14.27
CA ILE A 536 -5.10 3.28 13.42
C ILE A 536 -3.87 3.15 14.33
N ARG A 537 -3.53 1.91 14.66
CA ARG A 537 -2.41 1.57 15.57
C ARG A 537 -1.02 2.01 15.08
N GLU A 538 -0.90 2.41 13.82
CA GLU A 538 0.37 2.73 13.18
C GLU A 538 0.57 4.24 13.11
N GLY A 539 1.45 4.77 13.96
CA GLY A 539 1.71 6.21 14.06
C GLY A 539 2.17 6.84 12.73
N GLU A 540 2.95 6.15 11.92
CA GLU A 540 3.35 6.64 10.59
C GLU A 540 2.16 6.77 9.63
N TRP A 541 1.16 5.90 9.76
CA TRP A 541 -0.08 6.03 8.99
C TRP A 541 -0.93 7.20 9.47
N ARG A 542 -1.02 7.41 10.81
CA ARG A 542 -1.71 8.57 11.39
C ARG A 542 -1.10 9.89 10.91
N LYS A 543 0.23 10.01 10.97
CA LYS A 543 0.99 11.16 10.44
C LYS A 543 0.81 11.32 8.92
N GLY A 544 0.72 10.21 8.19
CA GLY A 544 0.43 10.22 6.77
C GLY A 544 -0.95 10.81 6.47
N MET A 545 -1.98 10.41 7.21
CA MET A 545 -3.35 10.91 7.04
C MET A 545 -3.47 12.40 7.40
N SER A 546 -2.87 12.85 8.50
CA SER A 546 -2.81 14.27 8.87
C SER A 546 -2.10 15.10 7.80
N TRP A 547 -1.03 14.54 7.20
CA TRP A 547 -0.33 15.20 6.11
C TRP A 547 -1.18 15.28 4.85
N VAL A 548 -1.92 14.22 4.50
CA VAL A 548 -2.85 14.23 3.36
C VAL A 548 -3.92 15.31 3.54
N ARG A 549 -4.48 15.48 4.75
CA ARG A 549 -5.41 16.58 5.10
C ARG A 549 -4.80 17.99 5.05
N GLY A 550 -3.47 18.08 5.11
CA GLY A 550 -2.75 19.35 5.09
C GLY A 550 -2.52 19.97 6.47
N GLU A 551 -2.72 19.21 7.54
CA GLU A 551 -2.47 19.59 8.93
C GLU A 551 -0.97 19.45 9.31
N GLY A 552 -0.19 18.79 8.47
CA GLY A 552 1.24 18.57 8.65
C GLY A 552 1.56 17.13 9.06
N TRP A 553 2.86 16.83 9.19
CA TRP A 553 3.34 15.51 9.59
C TRP A 553 3.39 15.41 11.12
N ARG A 554 2.22 15.27 11.75
CA ARG A 554 2.05 15.22 13.20
C ARG A 554 1.00 14.18 13.57
N ASP A 555 1.20 13.55 14.71
CA ASP A 555 0.27 12.54 15.22
C ASP A 555 -0.63 13.19 16.27
N TRP A 556 -1.80 13.68 15.85
CA TRP A 556 -2.73 14.37 16.76
C TRP A 556 -3.26 13.43 17.86
N ALA A 557 -3.47 12.16 17.52
CA ALA A 557 -4.02 11.16 18.44
C ALA A 557 -3.07 10.72 19.56
N ALA A 558 -1.78 11.05 19.46
CA ALA A 558 -0.78 10.79 20.50
C ALA A 558 -0.53 12.02 21.38
N ALA A 559 -0.88 13.23 20.92
CA ALA A 559 -0.77 14.45 21.71
C ALA A 559 -1.91 14.55 22.73
N ASP A 560 -3.11 14.11 22.34
CA ASP A 560 -4.27 14.07 23.25
C ASP A 560 -4.04 13.14 24.46
N GLU A 561 -3.16 12.12 24.36
CA GLU A 561 -2.77 11.27 25.51
C GLU A 561 -1.77 11.96 26.44
N SER A 562 -0.77 12.68 25.90
CA SER A 562 0.20 13.38 26.73
C SER A 562 -0.42 14.51 27.54
N ASP A 563 -1.40 15.20 26.96
CA ASP A 563 -2.10 16.29 27.63
C ASP A 563 -3.08 15.75 28.71
N ALA A 564 -3.64 14.56 28.51
CA ALA A 564 -4.51 13.89 29.50
C ALA A 564 -3.73 13.28 30.68
N ASP A 565 -2.51 12.80 30.46
CA ASP A 565 -1.63 12.30 31.52
C ASP A 565 -1.05 13.45 32.39
N ASP A 566 -0.85 14.65 31.82
CA ASP A 566 -0.42 15.84 32.57
C ASP A 566 -1.55 16.47 33.40
N GLU A 567 -2.80 16.49 32.91
CA GLU A 567 -3.96 17.01 33.69
C GLU A 567 -4.38 16.07 34.84
N GLY A 568 -3.99 14.79 34.81
CA GLY A 568 -4.23 13.84 35.90
C GLY A 568 -3.27 13.97 37.09
N GLY A 569 -2.23 14.79 36.99
CA GLY A 569 -1.14 14.91 37.97
C GLY A 569 -1.27 16.05 38.97
N GLU A 570 -2.13 17.06 38.74
CA GLU A 570 -2.17 18.28 39.56
C GLU A 570 -3.31 18.33 40.62
N GLY A 571 -4.08 17.25 40.80
CA GLY A 571 -5.26 17.24 41.67
C GLY A 571 -5.15 16.52 43.03
N ALA A 572 -3.96 16.05 43.44
CA ALA A 572 -3.82 15.25 44.68
C ALA A 572 -2.68 15.72 45.58
N LYS A 573 -2.77 16.96 46.06
CA LYS A 573 -2.17 17.41 47.33
C LYS A 573 -3.11 18.43 47.96
N GLU A 574 -3.38 18.24 49.25
CA GLU A 574 -4.28 18.98 50.16
C GLU A 574 -5.67 18.33 50.35
N ASP A 575 -5.68 17.25 51.14
CA ASP A 575 -6.19 17.24 52.53
C ASP A 575 -5.91 15.89 53.22
#